data_AF-A0A7X7FKY1-F1
#
_entry.id   AF-A0A7X7FKY1-F1
#
_cell.length_a   1.000
_cell.length_b   1.000
_cell.length_c   1.000
_cell.angle_alpha   90.00
_cell.angle_beta   90.00
_cell.angle_gamma   90.00
#
_symmetry.space_group_name_H-M   'P 1'
#
loop_
_entity.id
_entity.type
_entity.pdbx_description
1 polymer ?
#
loop_
_entity_poly.entity_id
_entity_poly.type
_entity_poly.pdbx_seq_one_letter_code
_entity_poly.pdbx_strand_id
1 'polypeptide(L)' 'RQLGRDFGLLVGISSGANVWAARQVAKRITGNITTILPDRAERYFSTALL' A
#
# COMPACT_ATOMS: atom_id res chain seq x y z
N ARG A 1 -1.21 -6.80 3.90
CA ARG A 1 -0.86 -8.16 3.40
C ARG A 1 -1.39 -8.43 1.99
N GLN A 2 -2.61 -8.01 1.63
CA GLN A 2 -3.17 -8.16 0.27
C GLN A 2 -2.21 -7.71 -0.86
N LEU A 3 -1.58 -6.54 -0.70
CA LEU A 3 -0.64 -5.98 -1.69
C LEU A 3 0.54 -6.91 -2.01
N GLY A 4 1.13 -7.54 -1.00
CA GLY A 4 2.24 -8.48 -1.21
C GLY A 4 1.78 -9.81 -1.80
N ARG A 5 0.63 -10.32 -1.37
CA ARG A 5 0.10 -11.63 -1.82
C ARG A 5 -0.46 -11.58 -3.24
N ASP A 6 -1.26 -10.57 -3.55
CA ASP A 6 -2.08 -10.55 -4.77
C ASP A 6 -1.42 -9.74 -5.89
N PHE A 7 -0.56 -8.78 -5.54
CA PHE A 7 0.06 -7.85 -6.49
C PHE A 7 1.59 -7.93 -6.51
N GLY A 8 2.21 -8.79 -5.69
CA GLY A 8 3.67 -8.90 -5.58
C GLY A 8 4.35 -7.63 -5.05
N LEU A 9 3.58 -6.71 -4.44
CA LEU A 9 4.09 -5.44 -3.93
C LEU A 9 4.55 -5.63 -2.49
N LEU A 10 5.86 -5.83 -2.31
CA LEU A 10 6.51 -5.89 -1.01
C LEU A 10 6.65 -4.47 -0.44
N VAL A 11 5.61 -3.98 0.24
CA VAL A 11 5.54 -2.60 0.77
C VAL A 11 5.09 -2.56 2.23
N GLY A 12 5.44 -1.46 2.91
CA GLY A 12 5.14 -1.24 4.33
C GLY A 12 3.68 -0.90 4.64
N ILE A 13 3.38 -0.72 5.92
CA ILE A 13 2.04 -0.38 6.42
C ILE A 13 1.53 0.98 5.90
N SER A 14 2.42 1.96 5.74
CA SER A 14 2.17 3.28 5.14
C SER A 14 1.53 3.16 3.75
N SER A 15 2.11 2.29 2.91
CA SER A 15 1.64 1.99 1.56
C SER A 15 0.27 1.29 1.57
N GLY A 16 0.05 0.39 2.54
CA GLY A 16 -1.26 -0.23 2.77
C GLY A 16 -2.35 0.78 3.11
N ALA A 17 -2.04 1.75 3.98
CA ALA A 17 -2.96 2.83 4.35
C ALA A 17 -3.31 3.70 3.14
N ASN A 18 -2.32 4.03 2.31
CA ASN A 18 -2.49 4.82 1.10
C ASN A 18 -3.43 4.13 0.09
N VAL A 19 -3.28 2.82 -0.12
CA VAL A 19 -4.19 2.05 -0.99
C VAL A 19 -5.59 1.94 -0.37
N TRP A 20 -5.70 1.75 0.94
CA TRP A 20 -7.00 1.70 1.61
C TRP A 20 -7.76 3.03 1.45
N ALA A 21 -7.08 4.16 1.64
CA ALA A 21 -7.65 5.49 1.45
C ALA A 21 -8.08 5.72 0.00
N ALA A 22 -7.22 5.37 -0.97
CA ALA A 22 -7.54 5.45 -2.39
C ALA A 22 -8.81 4.67 -2.76
N ARG A 23 -9.00 3.47 -2.16
CA ARG A 23 -10.24 2.68 -2.34
C ARG A 23 -11.48 3.34 -1.74
N GLN A 24 -11.36 4.10 -0.65
CA GLN A 24 -12.51 4.85 -0.12
C GLN A 24 -12.85 6.03 -1.01
N VAL A 25 -11.84 6.72 -1.54
CA VAL A 25 -12.01 7.84 -2.49
C VAL A 25 -12.66 7.36 -3.78
N ALA A 26 -12.25 6.19 -4.31
CA ALA A 26 -12.83 5.56 -5.50
C ALA A 26 -14.33 5.26 -5.41
N LYS A 27 -14.89 5.18 -4.20
CA LYS A 27 -16.34 5.03 -4.01
C LYS A 27 -17.12 6.34 -4.18
N ARG A 28 -16.44 7.48 -4.13
CA ARG A 28 -17.04 8.83 -4.11
C ARG A 28 -16.80 9.60 -5.39
N ILE A 29 -15.70 9.35 -6.08
CA ILE A 29 -15.32 10.05 -7.31
C ILE A 29 -15.12 9.06 -8.44
N THR A 30 -15.51 9.45 -9.65
CA THR A 30 -15.24 8.72 -10.88
C THR A 30 -14.01 9.32 -11.58
N GLY A 31 -13.06 8.47 -11.98
CA GLY A 31 -11.86 8.90 -12.69
C GLY A 31 -10.61 8.15 -12.23
N ASN A 32 -9.45 8.58 -12.72
CA ASN A 32 -8.17 7.98 -12.35
C ASN A 32 -7.74 8.43 -10.96
N ILE A 33 -7.41 7.47 -10.10
CA ILE A 33 -6.92 7.72 -8.74
C ILE A 33 -5.52 7.12 -8.62
N THR A 34 -4.57 7.98 -8.25
CA THR A 34 -3.17 7.60 -8.05
C THR A 34 -2.80 7.80 -6.59
N THR A 35 -2.03 6.87 -6.02
CA THR A 35 -1.49 6.98 -4.66
C THR A 35 -0.04 6.51 -4.63
N ILE A 36 0.73 7.02 -3.67
CA ILE A 36 2.17 6.76 -3.54
C ILE A 36 2.39 5.60 -2.58
N LEU A 37 3.30 4.69 -2.92
CA LEU A 37 3.74 3.62 -2.04
C LEU A 37 5.19 3.91 -1.63
N PRO A 38 5.42 4.64 -0.51
CA PRO A 38 6.71 5.26 -0.22
C PRO A 38 7.84 4.27 0.13
N ASP A 39 7.52 3.01 0.45
CA ASP A 39 8.49 2.08 1.03
C ASP A 39 8.49 0.72 0.34
N ARG A 40 9.68 0.17 0.10
CA ARG A 40 9.86 -1.28 -0.11
C ARG A 40 10.02 -1.92 1.26
N ALA A 41 9.24 -2.96 1.56
CA ALA A 41 9.30 -3.62 2.86
C ALA A 41 10.65 -4.31 3.14
N GLU A 42 11.51 -4.37 2.12
CA GLU A 42 12.91 -4.75 2.21
C GLU A 42 13.68 -3.98 3.30
N ARG A 43 13.33 -2.70 3.53
CA ARG A 43 13.94 -1.88 4.58
C ARG A 43 13.50 -2.25 6.00
N TYR A 44 12.41 -3.02 6.14
CA TYR A 44 11.93 -3.48 7.45
C TYR A 44 12.45 -4.87 7.82
N PHE A 45 13.27 -5.55 6.98
CA PHE A 45 13.87 -6.84 7.37
C PHE A 45 14.89 -6.74 8.50
N SER A 46 15.51 -5.57 8.70
CA SER A 46 16.47 -5.30 9.79
C SER A 46 15.80 -4.76 11.06
N THR A 47 14.47 -4.64 11.10
CA THR A 47 13.70 -4.27 12.28
C THR A 47 12.65 -5.35 12.53
N ALA A 48 12.65 -5.99 13.69
CA ALA A 48 11.70 -7.06 14.06
C ALA A 48 10.24 -6.56 14.22
N LEU A 49 9.62 -6.09 13.12
CA LEU A 49 8.28 -5.51 13.03
C LEU A 49 7.34 -6.33 12.12
N LEU A 50 7.62 -7.63 11.94
CA LEU A 50 6.75 -8.56 11.22
C LEU A 50 5.81 -9.31 12.17
#